data_AF-A0A0Q5ZIJ2-F1
#
_entry.id   AF-A0A0Q5ZIJ2-F1
#
_cell.length_a   1.000
_cell.length_b   1.000
_cell.length_c   1.000
_cell.angle_alpha   90.00
_cell.angle_beta   90.00
_cell.angle_gamma   90.00
#
_symmetry.space_group_name_H-M   'P 1'
#
loop_
_entity.id
_entity.type
_entity.pdbx_description
1 polymer ?
#
loop_
_entity_poly.entity_id
_entity_poly.type
_entity_poly.pdbx_seq_one_letter_code
_entity_poly.pdbx_strand_id
1 'polypeptide(L)'
;MKKRIFRYRAVGIILFLTELFILLLFGEGTMISFEELKNSESLTWENINLPFAFATSLTALTCLIAICIKDKRSIKLFNIHYTIIAVFFVCGYLKQIFEGADPDEDIFKFTAVFAVLAILFLVVNLLKQKDVNFVDIEDIGSNA
;
A
#
# COMPACT_ATOMS: atom_id res chain seq x y z
N MET A 1 -30.30 -10.27 -13.07
CA MET A 1 -29.50 -9.29 -12.30
C MET A 1 -28.03 -9.76 -12.09
N LYS A 2 -27.24 -9.98 -13.15
CA LYS A 2 -25.86 -10.52 -13.07
C LYS A 2 -24.73 -9.47 -12.88
N LYS A 3 -25.04 -8.19 -12.60
CA LYS A 3 -24.07 -7.07 -12.67
C LYS A 3 -23.32 -6.71 -11.38
N ARG A 4 -23.64 -7.31 -10.21
CA ARG A 4 -22.98 -6.94 -8.94
C ARG A 4 -21.72 -7.76 -8.64
N ILE A 5 -21.74 -9.08 -8.87
CA ILE A 5 -20.64 -9.99 -8.50
C ILE A 5 -19.36 -9.70 -9.30
N PHE A 6 -19.47 -9.44 -10.61
CA PHE A 6 -18.31 -9.20 -11.48
C PHE A 6 -17.53 -7.91 -11.14
N ARG A 7 -18.22 -6.86 -10.66
CA ARG A 7 -17.60 -5.58 -10.30
C ARG A 7 -16.66 -5.70 -9.10
N TYR A 8 -16.98 -6.53 -8.11
CA TYR A 8 -16.14 -6.68 -6.91
C TYR A 8 -14.92 -7.58 -7.17
N ARG A 9 -15.02 -8.56 -8.08
CA ARG A 9 -13.88 -9.40 -8.49
C ARG A 9 -12.80 -8.56 -9.18
N ALA A 10 -13.18 -7.62 -10.04
CA ALA A 10 -12.25 -6.69 -10.67
C ALA A 10 -11.52 -5.80 -9.66
N VAL A 11 -12.22 -5.28 -8.64
CA VAL A 11 -11.61 -4.46 -7.59
C VAL A 11 -10.60 -5.26 -6.77
N GLY A 12 -10.92 -6.50 -6.40
CA GLY A 12 -9.97 -7.39 -5.71
C GLY A 12 -8.69 -7.66 -6.51
N ILE A 13 -8.82 -7.86 -7.83
CA ILE A 13 -7.66 -8.03 -8.73
C ILE A 13 -6.83 -6.74 -8.80
N ILE A 14 -7.47 -5.58 -8.92
CA ILE A 14 -6.77 -4.29 -8.96
C ILE A 14 -5.99 -4.06 -7.66
N LEU A 15 -6.63 -4.31 -6.50
CA LEU A 15 -5.98 -4.21 -5.20
C LEU A 15 -4.80 -5.20 -5.11
N PHE A 16 -4.99 -6.46 -5.50
CA PHE A 16 -3.91 -7.45 -5.52
C PHE A 16 -2.72 -7.01 -6.39
N LEU A 17 -2.97 -6.54 -7.61
CA LEU A 17 -1.90 -6.07 -8.50
C LEU A 17 -1.20 -4.82 -7.95
N THR A 18 -1.96 -3.93 -7.30
CA THR A 18 -1.41 -2.74 -6.66
C THR A 18 -0.49 -3.11 -5.50
N GLU A 19 -0.94 -4.00 -4.61
CA GLU A 19 -0.13 -4.46 -3.48
C GLU A 19 1.09 -5.26 -3.95
N LEU A 20 0.97 -6.04 -5.03
CA LEU A 20 2.10 -6.75 -5.62
C LEU A 20 3.15 -5.76 -6.15
N PHE A 21 2.71 -4.70 -6.84
CA PHE A 21 3.60 -3.64 -7.30
C PHE A 21 4.28 -2.92 -6.13
N ILE A 22 3.53 -2.56 -5.09
CA ILE A 22 4.07 -1.94 -3.86
C ILE A 22 5.09 -2.86 -3.20
N LEU A 23 4.80 -4.16 -3.07
CA LEU A 23 5.70 -5.13 -2.47
C LEU A 23 7.03 -5.23 -3.24
N LEU A 24 6.99 -5.25 -4.57
CA LEU A 24 8.20 -5.30 -5.38
C LEU A 24 9.02 -4.02 -5.22
N LEU A 25 8.37 -2.85 -5.33
CA LEU A 25 9.03 -1.55 -5.26
C LEU A 25 9.67 -1.29 -3.89
N PHE A 26 8.93 -1.53 -2.81
CA PHE A 26 9.46 -1.33 -1.46
C PHE A 26 10.36 -2.49 -1.00
N GLY A 27 10.19 -3.69 -1.55
CA GLY A 27 11.07 -4.82 -1.30
C GLY A 27 12.47 -4.55 -1.85
N GLU A 28 12.54 -4.06 -3.09
CA GLU A 28 13.80 -3.58 -3.68
C GLU A 28 14.39 -2.41 -2.89
N GLY A 29 13.57 -1.40 -2.57
CA GLY A 29 14.00 -0.26 -1.75
C GLY A 29 14.54 -0.66 -0.38
N THR A 30 13.99 -1.73 0.23
CA THR A 30 14.50 -2.30 1.48
C THR A 30 15.89 -2.90 1.30
N MET A 31 16.11 -3.66 0.22
CA MET A 31 17.43 -4.26 -0.08
C MET A 31 18.50 -3.19 -0.29
N ILE A 32 18.19 -2.16 -1.09
CA ILE A 32 19.08 -1.03 -1.35
C ILE A 32 19.41 -0.30 -0.05
N SER A 33 18.39 0.08 0.72
CA SER A 33 18.57 0.80 1.98
C SER A 33 19.34 -0.04 3.03
N PHE A 34 19.25 -1.37 2.95
CA PHE A 34 19.98 -2.27 3.84
C PHE A 34 21.48 -2.36 3.45
N GLU A 35 21.78 -2.40 2.14
CA GLU A 35 23.16 -2.32 1.65
C GLU A 35 23.81 -0.98 2.00
N GLU A 36 23.07 0.12 1.88
CA GLU A 36 23.52 1.45 2.31
C GLU A 36 23.81 1.49 3.81
N LEU A 37 22.89 0.99 4.65
CA LEU A 37 23.10 0.91 6.09
C LEU A 37 24.32 0.06 6.45
N LYS A 38 24.50 -1.08 5.79
CA LYS A 38 25.64 -1.99 6.02
C LYS A 38 26.98 -1.30 5.74
N ASN A 39 27.03 -0.40 4.76
CA ASN A 39 28.23 0.33 4.38
C ASN A 39 28.39 1.66 5.15
N SER A 40 27.38 2.07 5.92
CA SER A 40 27.43 3.28 6.75
C SER A 40 28.03 3.02 8.13
N GLU A 41 28.84 3.95 8.63
CA GLU A 41 29.47 3.83 9.97
C GLU A 41 28.49 4.04 11.13
N SER A 42 27.32 4.66 10.88
CA SER A 42 26.32 4.93 11.91
C SER A 42 24.91 5.11 11.33
N LEU A 43 23.90 4.97 12.19
CA LEU A 43 22.50 5.22 11.86
C LEU A 43 22.27 6.74 11.72
N THR A 44 22.37 7.24 10.49
CA THR A 44 22.13 8.65 10.15
C THR A 44 20.69 8.89 9.69
N TRP A 45 20.31 10.16 9.54
CA TRP A 45 19.03 10.58 8.96
C TRP A 45 18.82 10.08 7.52
N GLU A 46 19.90 9.68 6.84
CA GLU A 46 19.86 9.08 5.51
C GLU A 46 19.20 7.69 5.54
N ASN A 47 19.39 6.93 6.62
CA ASN A 47 18.87 5.57 6.79
C ASN A 47 17.41 5.52 7.28
N ILE A 48 16.73 6.66 7.44
CA ILE A 48 15.34 6.72 7.91
C ILE A 48 14.38 5.98 6.97
N ASN A 49 14.75 5.84 5.69
CA ASN A 49 13.94 5.16 4.69
C ASN A 49 13.84 3.65 4.92
N LEU A 50 14.86 3.02 5.52
CA LEU A 50 14.91 1.57 5.72
C LEU A 50 13.73 1.03 6.55
N PRO A 51 13.43 1.54 7.76
CA PRO A 51 12.31 1.01 8.55
C PRO A 51 10.96 1.23 7.85
N PHE A 52 10.80 2.33 7.11
CA PHE A 52 9.57 2.57 6.34
C PHE A 52 9.46 1.63 5.13
N ALA A 53 10.54 1.41 4.39
CA ALA A 53 10.56 0.50 3.26
C ALA A 53 10.28 -0.94 3.70
N PHE A 54 10.89 -1.36 4.80
CA PHE A 54 10.65 -2.67 5.39
C PHE A 54 9.20 -2.81 5.89
N ALA A 55 8.70 -1.82 6.65
CA ALA A 55 7.32 -1.83 7.15
C ALA A 55 6.29 -1.85 6.01
N THR A 56 6.52 -1.07 4.96
CA THR A 56 5.64 -1.02 3.78
C THR A 56 5.65 -2.37 3.05
N SER A 57 6.82 -2.96 2.84
CA SER A 57 6.95 -4.30 2.22
C SER A 57 6.23 -5.37 3.03
N LEU A 58 6.47 -5.40 4.34
CA LEU A 58 5.85 -6.38 5.25
C LEU A 58 4.32 -6.22 5.27
N THR A 59 3.83 -4.97 5.30
CA THR A 59 2.39 -4.70 5.31
C THR A 59 1.72 -4.96 3.95
N ALA A 60 2.41 -4.72 2.83
CA ALA A 60 1.94 -5.13 1.50
C ALA A 60 1.82 -6.66 1.40
N LEU A 61 2.82 -7.40 1.90
CA LEU A 61 2.78 -8.86 1.94
C LEU A 61 1.59 -9.37 2.79
N THR A 62 1.36 -8.79 3.97
CA THR A 62 0.22 -9.18 4.80
C THR A 62 -1.12 -8.81 4.16
N CYS A 63 -1.22 -7.70 3.42
CA CYS A 63 -2.41 -7.37 2.63
C CYS A 63 -2.64 -8.38 1.50
N LEU A 64 -1.61 -8.77 0.74
CA LEU A 64 -1.69 -9.81 -0.29
C LEU A 64 -2.17 -11.15 0.28
N ILE A 65 -1.61 -11.58 1.41
CA ILE A 65 -2.06 -12.79 2.11
C ILE A 65 -3.53 -12.65 2.51
N ALA A 66 -3.92 -11.52 3.09
CA ALA A 66 -5.30 -11.26 3.51
C ALA A 66 -6.30 -11.30 2.35
N ILE A 67 -5.92 -10.83 1.15
CA ILE A 67 -6.71 -10.96 -0.09
C ILE A 67 -6.86 -12.44 -0.45
N CYS A 68 -5.77 -13.21 -0.47
CA CYS A 68 -5.77 -14.63 -0.86
C CYS A 68 -6.64 -15.49 0.07
N ILE A 69 -6.58 -15.25 1.39
CA ILE A 69 -7.39 -15.97 2.38
C ILE A 69 -8.79 -15.37 2.58
N LYS A 70 -9.13 -14.30 1.84
CA LYS A 70 -10.42 -13.60 1.90
C LYS A 70 -10.80 -13.15 3.32
N ASP A 71 -9.82 -12.70 4.10
CA ASP A 71 -10.05 -12.29 5.50
C ASP A 71 -10.92 -11.03 5.54
N LYS A 72 -11.96 -11.04 6.39
CA LYS A 72 -12.82 -9.87 6.68
C LYS A 72 -12.03 -8.70 7.27
N ARG A 73 -10.86 -8.97 7.87
CA ARG A 73 -9.95 -7.96 8.42
C ARG A 73 -9.08 -7.29 7.37
N SER A 74 -9.09 -7.77 6.12
CA SER A 74 -8.31 -7.20 5.00
C SER A 74 -8.48 -5.68 4.88
N ILE A 75 -9.70 -5.16 5.01
CA ILE A 75 -9.99 -3.71 4.95
C ILE A 75 -9.22 -2.92 6.01
N LYS A 76 -9.14 -3.44 7.25
CA LYS A 76 -8.38 -2.79 8.33
C LYS A 76 -6.88 -2.83 8.03
N LEU A 77 -6.38 -3.93 7.49
CA LEU A 77 -4.97 -4.08 7.10
C LEU A 77 -4.60 -3.10 5.98
N PHE A 78 -5.42 -2.97 4.93
CA PHE A 78 -5.22 -1.98 3.88
C PHE A 78 -5.18 -0.55 4.40
N ASN A 79 -6.10 -0.18 5.31
CA ASN A 79 -6.09 1.16 5.89
C ASN A 79 -4.81 1.41 6.71
N ILE A 80 -4.33 0.43 7.47
CA ILE A 80 -3.05 0.53 8.19
C ILE A 80 -1.89 0.67 7.20
N HIS A 81 -1.86 -0.16 6.16
CA HIS A 81 -0.85 -0.15 5.11
C HIS A 81 -0.75 1.21 4.41
N TYR A 82 -1.88 1.76 3.93
CA TYR A 82 -1.90 3.07 3.28
C TYR A 82 -1.61 4.21 4.24
N THR A 83 -1.89 4.06 5.54
CA THR A 83 -1.46 5.03 6.56
C THR A 83 0.06 5.02 6.70
N ILE A 84 0.70 3.85 6.72
CA ILE A 84 2.16 3.73 6.78
C ILE A 84 2.80 4.40 5.57
N ILE A 85 2.27 4.15 4.36
CA ILE A 85 2.76 4.81 3.15
C ILE A 85 2.58 6.33 3.24
N ALA A 86 1.41 6.81 3.69
CA ALA A 86 1.20 8.25 3.86
C ALA A 86 2.22 8.87 4.83
N VAL A 87 2.46 8.24 5.99
CA VAL A 87 3.46 8.70 6.96
C VAL A 87 4.86 8.71 6.35
N PHE A 88 5.24 7.67 5.61
CA PHE A 88 6.53 7.62 4.91
C PHE A 88 6.72 8.82 3.96
N PHE A 89 5.71 9.14 3.15
CA PHE A 89 5.76 10.30 2.26
C PHE A 89 5.80 11.63 3.00
N VAL A 90 5.07 11.78 4.13
CA VAL A 90 5.18 12.97 4.99
C VAL A 90 6.59 13.12 5.53
N CYS A 91 7.21 12.04 6.02
CA CYS A 91 8.58 12.07 6.52
C CYS A 91 9.58 12.44 5.41
N GLY A 92 9.41 11.89 4.20
CA GLY A 92 10.23 12.23 3.04
C GLY A 92 10.11 13.71 2.65
N TYR A 93 8.88 14.25 2.66
CA TYR A 93 8.64 15.67 2.40
C TYR A 93 9.29 16.58 3.46
N LEU A 94 9.14 16.24 4.74
CA LEU A 94 9.77 17.00 5.83
C LEU A 94 11.29 16.96 5.72
N LYS A 95 11.87 15.81 5.35
CA LYS A 95 13.33 15.68 5.12
C LYS A 95 13.82 16.67 4.06
N GLN A 96 13.13 16.79 2.93
CA GLN A 96 13.51 17.74 1.88
C GLN A 96 13.49 19.20 2.37
N ILE A 97 12.47 19.57 3.16
CA ILE A 97 12.38 20.90 3.76
C ILE A 97 13.58 21.17 4.69
N PHE A 98 13.93 20.21 5.55
CA PHE A 98 15.06 20.37 6.48
C PHE A 98 16.42 20.39 5.78
N GLU A 99 16.55 19.73 4.63
CA GLU A 99 17.77 19.71 3.81
C GLU A 99 17.88 20.93 2.88
N GLY A 100 16.89 21.82 2.86
CA GLY A 100 16.91 23.05 2.06
C GLY A 100 16.74 22.82 0.56
N ALA A 101 16.20 21.67 0.16
CA ALA A 101 15.85 21.39 -1.23
C ALA A 101 14.68 22.28 -1.66
N ASP A 102 14.68 22.70 -2.92
CA ASP A 102 13.58 23.50 -3.49
C ASP A 102 12.30 22.65 -3.56
N PRO A 103 11.25 22.95 -2.78
CA PRO A 103 10.05 22.12 -2.71
C PRO A 103 9.28 22.08 -4.05
N ASP A 104 9.45 23.09 -4.90
CA ASP A 104 8.65 23.28 -6.10
C ASP A 104 8.87 22.18 -7.15
N GLU A 105 10.05 21.56 -7.17
CA GLU A 105 10.37 20.50 -8.14
C GLU A 105 9.68 19.16 -7.80
N ASP A 106 9.41 18.90 -6.52
CA ASP A 106 8.87 17.62 -6.03
C ASP A 106 7.42 17.68 -5.54
N ILE A 107 6.83 18.87 -5.34
CA ILE A 107 5.42 19.05 -4.93
C ILE A 107 4.46 18.27 -5.82
N PHE A 108 4.69 18.22 -7.14
CA PHE A 108 3.84 17.47 -8.05
C PHE A 108 3.87 15.95 -7.76
N LYS A 109 5.05 15.40 -7.45
CA LYS A 109 5.21 13.97 -7.11
C LYS A 109 4.49 13.64 -5.81
N PHE A 110 4.67 14.46 -4.77
CA PHE A 110 3.96 14.28 -3.50
C PHE A 110 2.45 14.36 -3.70
N THR A 111 1.97 15.39 -4.42
CA THR A 111 0.53 15.57 -4.67
C THR A 111 -0.07 14.39 -5.42
N ALA A 112 0.63 13.87 -6.45
CA ALA A 112 0.18 12.70 -7.21
C ALA A 112 0.07 11.46 -6.31
N VAL A 113 1.06 11.21 -5.45
CA VAL A 113 1.03 10.08 -4.51
C VAL A 113 -0.10 10.20 -3.51
N PHE A 114 -0.29 11.37 -2.90
CA PHE A 114 -1.39 11.61 -1.97
C PHE A 114 -2.75 11.44 -2.63
N ALA A 115 -2.91 11.88 -3.88
CA ALA A 115 -4.14 11.66 -4.65
C ALA A 115 -4.41 10.18 -4.89
N VAL A 116 -3.40 9.40 -5.28
CA VAL A 116 -3.52 7.94 -5.46
C VAL A 116 -3.89 7.25 -4.15
N LEU A 117 -3.21 7.59 -3.05
CA LEU A 117 -3.53 7.04 -1.72
C LEU A 117 -4.96 7.38 -1.29
N ALA A 118 -5.41 8.61 -1.52
CA ALA A 118 -6.77 9.02 -1.20
C ALA A 118 -7.81 8.21 -1.99
N ILE A 119 -7.56 7.95 -3.28
CA ILE A 119 -8.42 7.09 -4.11
C ILE A 119 -8.43 5.66 -3.57
N LEU A 120 -7.27 5.09 -3.23
CA LEU A 120 -7.17 3.74 -2.67
C LEU A 120 -7.90 3.60 -1.34
N PHE A 121 -7.75 4.59 -0.44
CA PHE A 121 -8.53 4.68 0.80
C PHE A 121 -10.03 4.71 0.53
N LEU A 122 -10.48 5.50 -0.44
CA LEU A 122 -11.88 5.58 -0.83
C LEU A 122 -12.39 4.24 -1.35
N VAL A 123 -11.65 3.59 -2.25
CA VAL A 123 -12.00 2.29 -2.83
C VAL A 123 -12.13 1.23 -1.74
N VAL A 124 -11.15 1.12 -0.84
CA VAL A 124 -11.17 0.15 0.25
C VAL A 124 -12.33 0.40 1.22
N ASN A 125 -12.62 1.65 1.57
CA ASN A 125 -13.71 1.98 2.50
C ASN A 125 -15.11 1.92 1.84
N LEU A 126 -15.22 2.11 0.52
CA LEU A 126 -16.46 1.83 -0.23
C LEU A 126 -16.83 0.35 -0.21
N LEU A 127 -15.84 -0.56 -0.18
CA LEU A 127 -16.07 -1.99 0.00
C LEU A 127 -16.60 -2.32 1.41
N LYS A 128 -16.13 -1.59 2.43
CA LYS A 128 -16.58 -1.70 3.83
C LYS A 128 -18.07 -1.40 4.01
N GLN A 129 -18.58 -0.35 3.35
CA GLN A 129 -19.98 0.09 3.50
C GLN A 129 -21.00 -0.86 2.86
N LYS A 130 -20.56 -1.74 1.96
CA LYS A 130 -21.48 -2.55 1.14
C LYS A 130 -21.70 -3.96 1.66
N ASP A 131 -21.20 -4.29 2.87
CA ASP A 131 -21.12 -5.67 3.37
C ASP A 131 -20.69 -6.60 2.24
N VAL A 132 -19.66 -6.18 1.48
CA VAL A 132 -18.97 -7.05 0.52
C VAL A 132 -18.11 -7.97 1.37
N ASN A 133 -18.80 -8.83 2.10
CA ASN A 133 -18.30 -10.13 2.46
C ASN A 133 -17.70 -10.68 1.17
N PHE A 134 -16.39 -10.92 1.14
CA PHE A 134 -15.69 -11.65 0.07
C PHE A 134 -16.19 -13.13 -0.03
N VAL A 135 -17.44 -13.39 0.37
CA VAL A 135 -18.06 -14.68 0.68
C VAL A 135 -18.67 -15.34 -0.56
N ASP A 136 -19.10 -14.61 -1.58
CA ASP A 136 -19.77 -15.27 -2.73
C ASP A 136 -18.80 -15.71 -3.84
N ILE A 137 -17.62 -16.23 -3.46
CA ILE A 137 -16.72 -16.92 -4.40
C ILE A 137 -17.01 -18.43 -4.41
N GLU A 138 -17.63 -18.98 -3.36
CA GLU A 138 -17.92 -20.43 -3.26
C GLU A 138 -19.28 -20.84 -3.85
N ASP A 139 -20.24 -19.92 -3.97
CA ASP A 139 -21.58 -20.23 -4.52
C ASP A 139 -21.65 -20.19 -6.06
N ILE A 140 -20.52 -20.04 -6.74
CA ILE A 140 -20.42 -20.08 -8.20
C ILE A 140 -19.92 -21.47 -8.61
N GLY A 141 -20.83 -22.45 -8.62
CA GLY A 141 -20.57 -23.79 -9.17
C GLY A 141 -21.30 -24.94 -8.51
N SER A 142 -21.93 -24.76 -7.33
CA SER A 142 -22.67 -25.83 -6.64
C SER A 142 -24.08 -26.08 -7.18
N ASN A 143 -24.57 -25.22 -8.08
CA ASN A 143 -25.85 -25.36 -8.75
C ASN A 143 -25.68 -25.13 -10.26
N ALA A 144 -25.05 -26.08 -10.94
CA ALA A 144 -25.18 -26.30 -12.37
C ALA A 144 -25.25 -27.81 -12.63
#